data_AF-A0A2E9ACQ8-F1
#
_entry.id   AF-A0A2E9ACQ8-F1
#
_cell.length_a   1.000
_cell.length_b   1.000
_cell.length_c   1.000
_cell.angle_alpha   90.00
_cell.angle_beta   90.00
_cell.angle_gamma   90.00
#
_symmetry.space_group_name_H-M   'P 1'
#
loop_
_entity.id
_entity.type
_entity.pdbx_description
1 polymer ?
#
loop_
_entity_poly.entity_id
_entity_poly.type
_entity_poly.pdbx_seq_one_letter_code
_entity_poly.pdbx_strand_id
1 'polypeptide(L)'
;MNNQLDEKIMNMLDEAEFMTVGTSVGGNSSASNVYFANDGFDIYFFTFNPTRKAEQIRVNPRVQCVVRPDGTEGIRELQIEGLATQVKDPEEIQKAYHMVLGVTDAFKEFMEDEFLKKNNVVGYYKIKPTVIKYVDFFAKNRFEWKELPENHESLYSAIFKGFLRKLGLYMRAVRAPFFTATIAPVALGSAVAFFNLGNFNWNLFWWTLLGAILAHAGTNVANDYADHLSRNDEVNKLASPFNGGSRMIQAGLMSPAKVFIIAVVMFVASIAIGLYINGILHGSLFALSPLFWCGVVGVILGVFYTVAPVQFSYRGFGDLGVMLGFGPVMALGSHYVQKQALLPMGPWEYLPVLTASVPVAILIGLVLFINGFQDYKADREVGKRTWIVRTAEGSDVANYDKPFGIYKFALYFTFIYILVLGVLGIVSSDISTPWVLIALLPALLAWKAINMGNDWLDRWSAVDADRDKLPYELLLVNVFTIGTHFSVALLLTLGYWLASVL
;
A
#
# COMPACT_ATOMS: atom_id res chain seq x y z
N MET A 1 26.51 16.83 -43.11
CA MET A 1 25.71 17.68 -42.20
C MET A 1 25.57 17.06 -40.81
N ASN A 2 25.33 15.75 -40.66
CA ASN A 2 25.20 15.12 -39.31
C ASN A 2 26.40 15.32 -38.38
N ASN A 3 27.65 15.22 -38.85
CA ASN A 3 28.81 15.38 -37.96
C ASN A 3 28.90 16.76 -37.27
N GLN A 4 28.46 17.85 -37.92
CA GLN A 4 28.51 19.18 -37.30
C GLN A 4 27.45 19.36 -36.20
N LEU A 5 26.25 18.81 -36.39
CA LEU A 5 25.22 18.85 -35.35
C LEU A 5 25.59 17.93 -34.18
N ASP A 6 26.18 16.77 -34.48
CA ASP A 6 26.65 15.82 -33.47
C ASP A 6 27.74 16.44 -32.59
N GLU A 7 28.73 17.10 -33.19
CA GLU A 7 29.75 17.86 -32.45
C GLU A 7 29.14 18.97 -31.58
N LYS A 8 28.18 19.75 -32.12
CA LYS A 8 27.48 20.79 -31.35
C LYS A 8 26.74 20.23 -30.12
N ILE A 9 26.06 19.09 -30.29
CA ILE A 9 25.33 18.41 -29.21
C ILE A 9 26.32 17.88 -28.18
N MET A 10 27.35 17.15 -28.61
CA MET A 10 28.35 16.56 -27.71
C MET A 10 29.09 17.62 -26.90
N ASN A 11 29.57 18.69 -27.55
CA ASN A 11 30.21 19.80 -26.83
C ASN A 11 29.30 20.39 -25.76
N MET A 12 27.99 20.50 -26.02
CA MET A 12 27.06 21.05 -25.04
C MET A 12 26.75 20.09 -23.88
N LEU A 13 26.75 18.78 -24.13
CA LEU A 13 26.65 17.77 -23.07
C LEU A 13 27.91 17.77 -22.21
N ASP A 14 29.09 17.85 -22.84
CA ASP A 14 30.39 17.82 -22.15
C ASP A 14 30.66 19.14 -21.38
N GLU A 15 30.15 20.28 -21.84
CA GLU A 15 30.26 21.60 -21.18
C GLU A 15 29.33 21.75 -19.96
N ALA A 16 28.27 20.93 -19.84
CA ALA A 16 27.23 21.12 -18.82
C ALA A 16 27.33 20.07 -17.70
N GLU A 17 27.31 20.53 -16.44
CA GLU A 17 27.32 19.64 -15.27
C GLU A 17 25.91 19.20 -14.85
N PHE A 18 24.90 20.01 -15.18
CA PHE A 18 23.51 19.81 -14.76
C PHE A 18 22.56 19.69 -15.95
N MET A 19 21.55 18.84 -15.76
CA MET A 19 20.35 18.86 -16.58
C MET A 19 19.12 19.00 -15.72
N THR A 20 18.10 19.70 -16.23
CA THR A 20 16.76 19.66 -15.66
C THR A 20 16.00 18.50 -16.28
N VAL A 21 15.61 17.49 -15.48
CA VAL A 21 14.77 16.38 -15.91
C VAL A 21 13.31 16.59 -15.52
N GLY A 22 12.45 16.57 -16.52
CA GLY A 22 10.99 16.60 -16.46
C GLY A 22 10.41 15.19 -16.51
N THR A 23 9.53 14.89 -15.56
CA THR A 23 8.82 13.60 -15.41
C THR A 23 7.33 13.88 -15.23
N SER A 24 6.46 12.97 -15.67
CA SER A 24 5.01 13.12 -15.49
C SER A 24 4.26 11.80 -15.52
N VAL A 25 3.31 11.63 -14.59
CA VAL A 25 2.37 10.51 -14.59
C VAL A 25 0.96 11.07 -14.44
N GLY A 26 0.08 10.77 -15.40
CA GLY A 26 -1.32 11.18 -15.35
C GLY A 26 -1.55 12.69 -15.23
N GLY A 27 -0.67 13.51 -15.82
CA GLY A 27 -0.72 14.98 -15.74
C GLY A 27 -0.08 15.58 -14.50
N ASN A 28 0.45 14.77 -13.57
CA ASN A 28 1.08 15.25 -12.35
C ASN A 28 2.60 15.44 -12.54
N SER A 29 3.00 16.49 -13.24
CA SER A 29 4.39 16.71 -13.65
C SER A 29 5.33 17.14 -12.51
N SER A 30 6.62 16.81 -12.64
CA SER A 30 7.71 17.22 -11.76
C SER A 30 8.93 17.59 -12.61
N ALA A 31 9.67 18.61 -12.19
CA ALA A 31 10.96 18.97 -12.76
C ALA A 31 12.01 19.05 -11.65
N SER A 32 13.25 18.70 -11.97
CA SER A 32 14.36 18.77 -11.01
C SER A 32 15.71 18.79 -11.71
N ASN A 33 16.67 19.50 -11.13
CA ASN A 33 18.06 19.44 -11.56
C ASN A 33 18.72 18.17 -11.03
N VAL A 34 19.56 17.57 -11.86
CA VAL A 34 20.42 16.44 -11.51
C VAL A 34 21.78 16.65 -12.17
N TYR A 35 22.84 16.23 -11.48
CA TYR A 35 24.12 16.03 -12.14
C TYR A 35 23.99 14.86 -13.10
N PHE A 36 24.59 15.00 -14.27
CA PHE A 36 24.58 13.97 -15.28
C PHE A 36 25.96 13.83 -15.91
N ALA A 37 26.17 12.70 -16.56
CA ALA A 37 27.28 12.45 -17.44
C ALA A 37 26.76 11.76 -18.71
N ASN A 38 27.52 11.77 -19.78
CA ASN A 38 27.14 11.20 -21.07
C ASN A 38 28.15 10.15 -21.55
N ASP A 39 27.63 9.15 -22.27
CA ASP A 39 28.40 8.18 -23.05
C ASP A 39 27.87 8.18 -24.47
N GLY A 40 28.53 8.94 -25.35
CA GLY A 40 27.91 9.39 -26.59
C GLY A 40 26.65 10.21 -26.28
N PHE A 41 25.51 9.83 -26.86
CA PHE A 41 24.23 10.48 -26.58
C PHE A 41 23.47 9.87 -25.39
N ASP A 42 23.89 8.71 -24.88
CA ASP A 42 23.24 8.13 -23.71
C ASP A 42 23.61 8.94 -22.47
N ILE A 43 22.61 9.32 -21.67
CA ILE A 43 22.79 10.17 -20.50
C ILE A 43 22.60 9.36 -19.23
N TYR A 44 23.52 9.47 -18.29
CA TYR A 44 23.50 8.83 -16.99
C TYR A 44 23.37 9.86 -15.88
N PHE A 45 22.51 9.58 -14.90
CA PHE A 45 22.40 10.43 -13.72
C PHE A 45 22.14 9.62 -12.46
N PHE A 46 22.49 10.21 -11.32
CA PHE A 46 22.25 9.66 -10.00
C PHE A 46 21.04 10.32 -9.33
N THR A 47 20.25 9.52 -8.62
CA THR A 47 19.24 10.06 -7.69
C THR A 47 18.91 9.07 -6.58
N PHE A 48 18.42 9.59 -5.46
CA PHE A 48 17.93 8.77 -4.36
C PHE A 48 16.57 8.12 -4.69
N ASN A 49 16.35 6.95 -4.09
CA ASN A 49 15.10 6.23 -4.09
C ASN A 49 14.55 6.09 -2.66
N PRO A 50 13.22 6.20 -2.46
CA PRO A 50 12.25 6.69 -3.43
C PRO A 50 12.31 8.23 -3.53
N THR A 51 12.31 8.76 -4.76
CA THR A 51 12.01 10.18 -5.02
C THR A 51 10.87 10.27 -6.03
N ARG A 52 10.18 11.41 -6.07
CA ARG A 52 9.09 11.64 -7.03
C ARG A 52 9.51 11.34 -8.48
N LYS A 53 10.69 11.80 -8.90
CA LYS A 53 11.20 11.56 -10.26
C LYS A 53 11.43 10.06 -10.52
N ALA A 54 12.06 9.35 -9.58
CA ALA A 54 12.36 7.93 -9.69
C ALA A 54 11.07 7.09 -9.78
N GLU A 55 10.11 7.41 -8.92
CA GLU A 55 8.81 6.75 -8.88
C GLU A 55 8.01 7.01 -10.17
N GLN A 56 8.05 8.23 -10.69
CA GLN A 56 7.41 8.58 -11.96
C GLN A 56 8.06 7.87 -13.15
N ILE A 57 9.40 7.83 -13.24
CA ILE A 57 10.14 7.11 -14.28
C ILE A 57 9.76 5.62 -14.32
N ARG A 58 9.60 4.99 -13.14
CA ARG A 58 9.20 3.59 -13.05
C ARG A 58 7.84 3.32 -13.71
N VAL A 59 6.91 4.28 -13.65
CA VAL A 59 5.54 4.15 -14.18
C VAL A 59 5.44 4.68 -15.61
N ASN A 60 6.12 5.77 -15.92
CA ASN A 60 6.23 6.38 -17.24
C ASN A 60 7.70 6.74 -17.52
N PRO A 61 8.41 5.93 -18.35
CA PRO A 61 9.82 6.18 -18.63
C PRO A 61 10.06 7.38 -19.55
N ARG A 62 9.02 7.96 -20.17
CA ARG A 62 9.18 9.13 -21.03
C ARG A 62 9.57 10.34 -20.19
N VAL A 63 10.69 10.93 -20.52
CA VAL A 63 11.24 12.13 -19.89
C VAL A 63 11.50 13.21 -20.92
N GLN A 64 11.49 14.45 -20.45
CA GLN A 64 12.05 15.58 -21.18
C GLN A 64 13.20 16.16 -20.37
N CYS A 65 14.30 16.49 -21.01
CA CYS A 65 15.45 17.08 -20.35
C CYS A 65 15.82 18.39 -21.03
N VAL A 66 16.26 19.35 -20.22
CA VAL A 66 16.91 20.57 -20.71
C VAL A 66 18.34 20.57 -20.20
N VAL A 67 19.30 20.74 -21.10
CA VAL A 67 20.72 20.87 -20.79
C VAL A 67 21.16 22.27 -21.22
N ARG A 68 21.77 23.01 -20.29
CA ARG A 68 22.30 24.34 -20.56
C ARG A 68 23.62 24.49 -19.82
N PRO A 69 24.74 24.78 -20.52
CA PRO A 69 26.01 25.06 -19.88
C PRO A 69 25.95 26.33 -19.03
N ASP A 70 26.65 26.35 -17.90
CA ASP A 70 26.75 27.52 -17.05
C ASP A 70 27.47 28.68 -17.75
N GLY A 71 27.11 29.91 -17.38
CA GLY A 71 27.74 31.11 -17.95
C GLY A 71 27.34 31.44 -19.39
N THR A 72 26.40 30.71 -20.00
CA THR A 72 25.85 31.06 -21.32
C THR A 72 24.94 32.28 -21.25
N GLU A 73 25.25 33.32 -22.03
CA GLU A 73 24.32 34.41 -22.31
C GLU A 73 23.26 33.97 -23.33
N GLY A 74 22.04 34.51 -23.20
CA GLY A 74 20.90 34.18 -24.08
C GLY A 74 20.41 32.73 -23.98
N ILE A 75 19.80 32.23 -25.07
CA ILE A 75 19.22 30.88 -25.14
C ILE A 75 20.12 30.02 -26.04
N ARG A 76 20.97 29.22 -25.38
CA ARG A 76 21.83 28.19 -25.97
C ARG A 76 21.67 26.92 -25.12
N GLU A 77 20.86 25.96 -25.59
CA GLU A 77 20.44 24.79 -24.81
C GLU A 77 20.13 23.57 -25.68
N LEU A 78 20.13 22.38 -25.06
CA LEU A 78 19.53 21.17 -25.61
C LEU A 78 18.16 20.94 -25.00
N GLN A 79 17.18 20.62 -25.84
CA GLN A 79 15.89 20.08 -25.43
C GLN A 79 15.83 18.62 -25.88
N ILE A 80 15.82 17.69 -24.93
CA ILE A 80 15.96 16.25 -25.17
C ILE A 80 14.67 15.55 -24.80
N GLU A 81 14.13 14.76 -25.71
CA GLU A 81 13.11 13.76 -25.42
C GLU A 81 13.76 12.39 -25.34
N GLY A 82 13.38 11.58 -24.35
CA GLY A 82 13.98 10.26 -24.21
C GLY A 82 13.23 9.32 -23.29
N LEU A 83 13.78 8.11 -23.17
CA LEU A 83 13.30 7.06 -22.28
C LEU A 83 14.31 6.85 -21.15
N ALA A 84 13.88 7.18 -19.93
CA ALA A 84 14.63 6.93 -18.71
C ALA A 84 14.32 5.54 -18.14
N THR A 85 15.35 4.82 -17.74
CA THR A 85 15.23 3.55 -17.02
C THR A 85 16.26 3.46 -15.90
N GLN A 86 15.88 2.86 -14.78
CA GLN A 86 16.83 2.54 -13.71
C GLN A 86 17.82 1.48 -14.22
N VAL A 87 19.11 1.75 -14.07
CA VAL A 87 20.19 0.80 -14.35
C VAL A 87 20.20 -0.26 -13.25
N LYS A 88 20.21 -1.53 -13.66
CA LYS A 88 20.20 -2.68 -12.73
C LYS A 88 21.39 -3.61 -12.91
N ASP A 89 22.03 -3.54 -14.07
CA ASP A 89 23.21 -4.33 -14.37
C ASP A 89 24.39 -3.85 -13.51
N PRO A 90 25.07 -4.72 -12.75
CA PRO A 90 26.16 -4.30 -11.85
C PRO A 90 27.33 -3.63 -12.57
N GLU A 91 27.69 -4.08 -13.78
CA GLU A 91 28.79 -3.48 -14.55
C GLU A 91 28.40 -2.09 -15.05
N GLU A 92 27.17 -1.93 -15.55
CA GLU A 92 26.66 -0.63 -15.97
C GLU A 92 26.44 0.33 -14.79
N ILE A 93 26.06 -0.17 -13.61
CA ILE A 93 26.03 0.61 -12.36
C ILE A 93 27.43 1.15 -12.03
N GLN A 94 28.45 0.30 -12.10
CA GLN A 94 29.83 0.72 -11.81
C GLN A 94 30.31 1.77 -12.81
N LYS A 95 29.97 1.61 -14.09
CA LYS A 95 30.24 2.61 -15.13
C LYS A 95 29.53 3.93 -14.82
N ALA A 96 28.22 3.90 -14.54
CA ALA A 96 27.42 5.07 -14.20
C ALA A 96 27.96 5.81 -12.97
N TYR A 97 28.37 5.05 -11.95
CA TYR A 97 29.02 5.58 -10.75
C TYR A 97 30.27 6.39 -11.09
N HIS A 98 31.21 5.81 -11.85
CA HIS A 98 32.44 6.50 -12.22
C HIS A 98 32.20 7.74 -13.10
N MET A 99 31.25 7.67 -14.03
CA MET A 99 30.90 8.81 -14.87
C MET A 99 30.31 9.96 -14.05
N VAL A 100 29.39 9.68 -13.13
CA VAL A 100 28.79 10.72 -12.27
C VAL A 100 29.83 11.32 -11.32
N LEU A 101 30.72 10.52 -10.73
CA LEU A 101 31.81 11.05 -9.90
C LEU A 101 32.81 11.91 -10.67
N GLY A 102 32.98 11.66 -11.97
CA GLY A 102 33.78 12.53 -12.84
C GLY A 102 33.23 13.95 -12.95
N VAL A 103 31.94 14.15 -12.65
CA VAL A 103 31.25 15.45 -12.69
C VAL A 103 31.10 16.04 -11.29
N THR A 104 30.82 15.22 -10.27
CA THR A 104 30.65 15.71 -8.90
C THR A 104 31.00 14.68 -7.83
N ASP A 105 31.73 15.12 -6.79
CA ASP A 105 32.00 14.32 -5.58
C ASP A 105 30.93 14.54 -4.48
N ALA A 106 29.94 15.42 -4.69
CA ALA A 106 29.00 15.85 -3.65
C ALA A 106 28.17 14.72 -3.03
N PHE A 107 27.99 13.61 -3.76
CA PHE A 107 27.19 12.48 -3.32
C PHE A 107 28.01 11.22 -3.01
N LYS A 108 29.34 11.30 -3.09
CA LYS A 108 30.24 10.15 -2.99
C LYS A 108 30.02 9.34 -1.72
N GLU A 109 29.94 10.01 -0.57
CA GLU A 109 29.70 9.36 0.73
C GLU A 109 28.40 8.53 0.72
N PHE A 110 27.32 9.07 0.15
CA PHE A 110 26.05 8.37 0.05
C PHE A 110 26.05 7.25 -1.00
N MET A 111 26.78 7.45 -2.10
CA MET A 111 26.93 6.44 -3.15
C MET A 111 27.76 5.24 -2.67
N GLU A 112 28.72 5.46 -1.79
CA GLU A 112 29.61 4.43 -1.25
C GLU A 112 29.01 3.73 -0.01
N ASP A 113 27.99 4.29 0.63
CA ASP A 113 27.33 3.73 1.82
C ASP A 113 26.66 2.37 1.56
N GLU A 114 27.13 1.34 2.26
CA GLU A 114 26.66 -0.04 2.12
C GLU A 114 25.22 -0.25 2.61
N PHE A 115 24.77 0.49 3.62
CA PHE A 115 23.39 0.42 4.09
C PHE A 115 22.43 0.99 3.03
N LEU A 116 22.76 2.14 2.43
CA LEU A 116 21.95 2.77 1.39
C LEU A 116 21.91 1.91 0.11
N LYS A 117 23.03 1.30 -0.29
CA LYS A 117 23.07 0.34 -1.41
C LYS A 117 22.20 -0.88 -1.14
N LYS A 118 22.37 -1.53 0.02
CA LYS A 118 21.63 -2.75 0.40
C LYS A 118 20.12 -2.53 0.45
N ASN A 119 19.69 -1.31 0.82
CA ASN A 119 18.28 -0.92 0.87
C ASN A 119 17.79 -0.25 -0.42
N ASN A 120 18.56 -0.29 -1.51
CA ASN A 120 18.20 0.25 -2.83
C ASN A 120 17.82 1.75 -2.80
N VAL A 121 18.44 2.52 -1.89
CA VAL A 121 18.29 3.97 -1.77
C VAL A 121 19.12 4.71 -2.81
N VAL A 122 20.29 4.15 -3.18
CA VAL A 122 21.16 4.66 -4.26
C VAL A 122 20.60 4.20 -5.61
N GLY A 123 20.32 5.14 -6.51
CA GLY A 123 19.77 4.85 -7.83
C GLY A 123 20.53 5.49 -8.98
N TYR A 124 20.91 4.69 -9.97
CA TYR A 124 21.47 5.16 -11.24
C TYR A 124 20.44 4.99 -12.35
N TYR A 125 20.34 5.99 -13.22
CA TYR A 125 19.36 6.04 -14.28
C TYR A 125 20.04 6.37 -15.60
N LYS A 126 19.59 5.71 -16.65
CA LYS A 126 20.02 5.94 -18.02
C LYS A 126 18.86 6.51 -18.82
N ILE A 127 19.11 7.57 -19.57
CA ILE A 127 18.20 8.16 -20.54
C ILE A 127 18.75 7.83 -21.93
N LYS A 128 17.92 7.16 -22.74
CA LYS A 128 18.15 7.00 -24.17
C LYS A 128 17.39 8.08 -24.93
N PRO A 129 18.06 9.07 -25.54
CA PRO A 129 17.36 10.10 -26.30
C PRO A 129 16.67 9.53 -27.54
N THR A 130 15.45 9.98 -27.81
CA THR A 130 14.72 9.73 -29.05
C THR A 130 14.79 10.94 -29.97
N VAL A 131 14.80 12.14 -29.40
CA VAL A 131 14.95 13.41 -30.13
C VAL A 131 15.85 14.33 -29.32
N ILE A 132 16.84 14.94 -29.97
CA ILE A 132 17.69 15.98 -29.38
C ILE A 132 17.53 17.22 -30.24
N LYS A 133 16.99 18.30 -29.66
CA LYS A 133 16.86 19.59 -30.31
C LYS A 133 17.92 20.54 -29.77
N TYR A 134 18.76 21.01 -30.66
CA TYR A 134 19.75 22.04 -30.42
C TYR A 134 19.12 23.42 -30.66
N VAL A 135 19.16 24.28 -29.65
CA VAL A 135 18.62 25.63 -29.71
C VAL A 135 19.74 26.63 -29.44
N ASP A 136 20.00 27.52 -30.39
CA ASP A 136 20.99 28.59 -30.24
C ASP A 136 20.47 29.86 -30.93
N PHE A 137 20.03 30.85 -30.15
CA PHE A 137 19.47 32.08 -30.70
C PHE A 137 20.51 33.03 -31.33
N PHE A 138 21.81 32.78 -31.13
CA PHE A 138 22.89 33.54 -31.75
C PHE A 138 23.36 32.91 -33.06
N ALA A 139 23.08 31.62 -33.27
CA ALA A 139 23.41 30.93 -34.50
C ALA A 139 22.50 31.35 -35.67
N LYS A 140 23.03 31.20 -36.90
CA LYS A 140 22.27 31.42 -38.14
C LYS A 140 21.06 30.48 -38.23
N ASN A 141 21.26 29.22 -37.88
CA ASN A 141 20.19 28.23 -37.74
C ASN A 141 19.84 28.14 -36.25
N ARG A 142 18.73 28.77 -35.85
CA ARG A 142 18.37 28.87 -34.43
C ARG A 142 17.88 27.56 -33.82
N PHE A 143 17.38 26.66 -34.67
CA PHE A 143 16.82 25.38 -34.28
C PHE A 143 17.35 24.31 -35.22
N GLU A 144 18.01 23.30 -34.65
CA GLU A 144 18.46 22.10 -35.34
C GLU A 144 18.01 20.90 -34.48
N TRP A 145 17.74 19.74 -35.08
CA TRP A 145 17.36 18.56 -34.30
C TRP A 145 17.87 17.27 -34.92
N LYS A 146 18.06 16.27 -34.05
CA LYS A 146 18.46 14.92 -34.38
C LYS A 146 17.41 13.95 -33.85
N GLU A 147 16.95 13.05 -34.71
CA GLU A 147 16.09 11.92 -34.33
C GLU A 147 16.93 10.65 -34.23
N LEU A 148 16.61 9.82 -33.25
CA LEU A 148 17.25 8.53 -32.94
C LEU A 148 16.18 7.44 -32.98
N PRO A 149 15.68 7.05 -34.17
CA PRO A 149 14.54 6.13 -34.34
C PRO A 149 14.77 4.77 -33.66
N GLU A 150 16.01 4.31 -33.59
CA GLU A 150 16.42 3.06 -32.92
C GLU A 150 16.12 3.04 -31.42
N ASN A 151 16.00 4.20 -30.79
CA ASN A 151 15.70 4.33 -29.36
C ASN A 151 14.19 4.36 -29.07
N HIS A 152 13.32 4.40 -30.09
CA HIS A 152 11.89 4.34 -29.88
C HIS A 152 11.44 2.93 -29.46
N GLU A 153 10.59 2.85 -28.43
CA GLU A 153 9.90 1.61 -28.13
C GLU A 153 8.92 1.24 -29.24
N SER A 154 8.84 -0.05 -29.60
CA SER A 154 7.82 -0.54 -30.52
C SER A 154 6.42 -0.28 -29.96
N LEU A 155 5.45 -0.01 -30.84
CA LEU A 155 4.07 0.31 -30.45
C LEU A 155 3.46 -0.79 -29.57
N TYR A 156 3.67 -2.06 -29.93
CA TYR A 156 3.21 -3.20 -29.15
C TYR A 156 3.80 -3.22 -27.73
N SER A 157 5.13 -3.04 -27.62
CA SER A 157 5.81 -2.97 -26.32
C SER A 157 5.28 -1.80 -25.49
N ALA A 158 5.11 -0.63 -26.10
CA ALA A 158 4.62 0.56 -25.42
C ALA A 158 3.20 0.37 -24.86
N ILE A 159 2.29 -0.24 -25.64
CA ILE A 159 0.93 -0.54 -25.21
C ILE A 159 0.93 -1.57 -24.07
N PHE A 160 1.59 -2.72 -24.28
CA PHE A 160 1.57 -3.83 -23.33
C PHE A 160 2.25 -3.47 -22.01
N LYS A 161 3.48 -2.94 -22.05
CA LYS A 161 4.18 -2.49 -20.83
C LYS A 161 3.46 -1.33 -20.17
N GLY A 162 2.89 -0.41 -20.96
CA GLY A 162 2.08 0.69 -20.46
C GLY A 162 0.84 0.21 -19.69
N PHE A 163 0.16 -0.82 -20.19
CA PHE A 163 -0.95 -1.46 -19.49
C PHE A 163 -0.50 -2.10 -18.17
N LEU A 164 0.57 -2.91 -18.17
CA LEU A 164 1.08 -3.56 -16.96
C LEU A 164 1.52 -2.55 -15.89
N ARG A 165 2.20 -1.46 -16.28
CA ARG A 165 2.59 -0.38 -15.36
C ARG A 165 1.38 0.33 -14.77
N LYS A 166 0.34 0.60 -15.58
CA LYS A 166 -0.93 1.16 -15.09
C LYS A 166 -1.65 0.22 -14.14
N LEU A 167 -1.70 -1.08 -14.45
CA LEU A 167 -2.30 -2.08 -13.57
C LEU A 167 -1.57 -2.10 -12.22
N GLY A 168 -0.24 -2.19 -12.23
CA GLY A 168 0.58 -2.13 -11.02
C GLY A 168 0.38 -0.85 -10.21
N LEU A 169 0.23 0.29 -10.89
CA LEU A 169 -0.09 1.57 -10.28
C LEU A 169 -1.43 1.53 -9.51
N TYR A 170 -2.51 1.05 -10.13
CA TYR A 170 -3.80 0.94 -9.46
C TYR A 170 -3.82 -0.11 -8.36
N MET A 171 -3.13 -1.26 -8.55
CA MET A 171 -3.00 -2.30 -7.53
C MET A 171 -2.30 -1.78 -6.26
N ARG A 172 -1.27 -0.94 -6.43
CA ARG A 172 -0.63 -0.26 -5.30
C ARG A 172 -1.55 0.79 -4.67
N ALA A 173 -2.31 1.54 -5.47
CA ALA A 173 -3.23 2.57 -4.96
C ALA A 173 -4.33 1.99 -4.07
N VAL A 174 -4.95 0.88 -4.49
CA VAL A 174 -5.98 0.19 -3.67
C VAL A 174 -5.38 -0.69 -2.56
N ARG A 175 -4.04 -0.78 -2.51
CA ARG A 175 -3.25 -1.63 -1.62
C ARG A 175 -3.68 -3.10 -1.66
N ALA A 176 -3.75 -3.66 -2.87
CA ALA A 176 -4.31 -4.97 -3.13
C ALA A 176 -3.77 -6.14 -2.26
N PRO A 177 -2.49 -6.18 -1.83
CA PRO A 177 -2.03 -7.23 -0.93
C PRO A 177 -2.82 -7.35 0.39
N PHE A 178 -3.43 -6.25 0.87
CA PHE A 178 -4.26 -6.28 2.09
C PHE A 178 -5.65 -6.88 1.86
N PHE A 179 -6.06 -7.21 0.63
CA PHE A 179 -7.36 -7.85 0.39
C PHE A 179 -7.47 -9.25 1.03
N THR A 180 -6.34 -9.84 1.42
CA THR A 180 -6.32 -11.02 2.31
C THR A 180 -7.09 -10.79 3.61
N ALA A 181 -7.09 -9.56 4.16
CA ALA A 181 -7.87 -9.17 5.33
C ALA A 181 -9.38 -9.17 5.08
N THR A 182 -9.82 -8.98 3.82
CA THR A 182 -11.23 -9.06 3.42
C THR A 182 -11.66 -10.47 3.07
N ILE A 183 -10.78 -11.22 2.38
CA ILE A 183 -11.05 -12.61 2.00
C ILE A 183 -11.30 -13.46 3.25
N ALA A 184 -10.49 -13.27 4.31
CA ALA A 184 -10.58 -13.98 5.57
C ALA A 184 -12.01 -14.00 6.19
N PRO A 185 -12.62 -12.86 6.59
CA PRO A 185 -13.94 -12.83 7.21
C PRO A 185 -15.08 -13.21 6.26
N VAL A 186 -14.97 -12.88 4.95
CA VAL A 186 -15.99 -13.25 3.97
C VAL A 186 -16.03 -14.77 3.80
N ALA A 187 -14.86 -15.41 3.67
CA ALA A 187 -14.72 -16.85 3.61
C ALA A 187 -15.22 -17.51 4.91
N LEU A 188 -14.82 -16.99 6.08
CA LEU A 188 -15.25 -17.50 7.37
C LEU A 188 -16.78 -17.48 7.51
N GLY A 189 -17.43 -16.34 7.27
CA GLY A 189 -18.89 -16.25 7.37
C GLY A 189 -19.61 -17.18 6.39
N SER A 190 -19.07 -17.37 5.19
CA SER A 190 -19.61 -18.30 4.21
C SER A 190 -19.40 -19.76 4.60
N ALA A 191 -18.27 -20.10 5.23
CA ALA A 191 -17.98 -21.44 5.74
C ALA A 191 -18.84 -21.80 6.96
N VAL A 192 -19.13 -20.84 7.85
CA VAL A 192 -20.09 -21.05 8.94
C VAL A 192 -21.51 -21.27 8.37
N ALA A 193 -21.90 -20.55 7.32
CA ALA A 193 -23.18 -20.80 6.66
C ALA A 193 -23.23 -22.19 6.01
N PHE A 194 -22.13 -22.66 5.42
CA PHE A 194 -22.01 -24.02 4.90
C PHE A 194 -22.15 -25.07 6.00
N PHE A 195 -21.51 -24.85 7.15
CA PHE A 195 -21.65 -25.69 8.33
C PHE A 195 -23.09 -25.80 8.82
N ASN A 196 -23.82 -24.68 8.84
CA ASN A 196 -25.20 -24.67 9.31
C ASN A 196 -26.19 -25.30 8.29
N LEU A 197 -25.89 -25.26 6.99
CA LEU A 197 -26.88 -25.53 5.93
C LEU A 197 -26.52 -26.67 4.98
N GLY A 198 -25.28 -27.18 5.03
CA GLY A 198 -24.76 -28.27 4.20
C GLY A 198 -24.63 -27.95 2.71
N ASN A 199 -24.88 -26.71 2.28
CA ASN A 199 -24.81 -26.28 0.87
C ASN A 199 -24.14 -24.91 0.72
N PHE A 200 -23.61 -24.62 -0.47
CA PHE A 200 -22.84 -23.41 -0.74
C PHE A 200 -23.23 -22.77 -2.08
N ASN A 201 -23.52 -21.46 -2.07
CA ASN A 201 -23.80 -20.69 -3.28
C ASN A 201 -22.54 -19.93 -3.75
N TRP A 202 -21.82 -20.52 -4.71
CA TRP A 202 -20.59 -19.95 -5.27
C TRP A 202 -20.80 -18.61 -5.97
N ASN A 203 -21.90 -18.45 -6.71
CA ASN A 203 -22.16 -17.21 -7.44
C ASN A 203 -22.27 -16.02 -6.47
N LEU A 204 -23.10 -16.16 -5.43
CA LEU A 204 -23.29 -15.13 -4.43
C LEU A 204 -22.07 -14.91 -3.54
N PHE A 205 -21.27 -15.96 -3.30
CA PHE A 205 -19.98 -15.82 -2.62
C PHE A 205 -19.05 -14.86 -3.38
N TRP A 206 -18.86 -15.08 -4.68
CA TRP A 206 -17.98 -14.23 -5.49
C TRP A 206 -18.48 -12.79 -5.60
N TRP A 207 -19.79 -12.59 -5.74
CA TRP A 207 -20.38 -11.24 -5.71
C TRP A 207 -20.17 -10.55 -4.36
N THR A 208 -20.39 -11.26 -3.25
CA THR A 208 -20.17 -10.73 -1.90
C THR A 208 -18.70 -10.37 -1.69
N LEU A 209 -17.78 -11.24 -2.11
CA LEU A 209 -16.35 -11.01 -1.98
C LEU A 209 -15.92 -9.79 -2.82
N LEU A 210 -16.40 -9.68 -4.05
CA LEU A 210 -16.13 -8.52 -4.90
C LEU A 210 -16.64 -7.22 -4.26
N GLY A 211 -17.88 -7.22 -3.75
CA GLY A 211 -18.45 -6.07 -3.04
C GLY A 211 -17.63 -5.66 -1.81
N ALA A 212 -17.18 -6.64 -1.02
CA ALA A 212 -16.35 -6.41 0.16
C ALA A 212 -14.94 -5.90 -0.19
N ILE A 213 -14.31 -6.43 -1.25
CA ILE A 213 -13.01 -5.97 -1.75
C ILE A 213 -13.11 -4.52 -2.23
N LEU A 214 -14.19 -4.16 -2.93
CA LEU A 214 -14.42 -2.79 -3.37
C LEU A 214 -14.64 -1.83 -2.18
N ALA A 215 -15.36 -2.25 -1.14
CA ALA A 215 -15.49 -1.46 0.10
C ALA A 215 -14.13 -1.23 0.78
N HIS A 216 -13.30 -2.27 0.88
CA HIS A 216 -11.95 -2.15 1.43
C HIS A 216 -11.06 -1.27 0.54
N ALA A 217 -11.05 -1.47 -0.77
CA ALA A 217 -10.33 -0.63 -1.72
C ALA A 217 -10.74 0.84 -1.60
N GLY A 218 -12.04 1.12 -1.53
CA GLY A 218 -12.58 2.46 -1.31
C GLY A 218 -12.09 3.07 0.01
N THR A 219 -12.10 2.29 1.09
CA THR A 219 -11.61 2.71 2.42
C THR A 219 -10.11 3.03 2.40
N ASN A 220 -9.28 2.20 1.76
CA ASN A 220 -7.83 2.44 1.64
C ASN A 220 -7.53 3.73 0.85
N VAL A 221 -8.21 3.92 -0.28
CA VAL A 221 -7.99 5.09 -1.13
C VAL A 221 -8.55 6.37 -0.47
N ALA A 222 -9.68 6.27 0.25
CA ALA A 222 -10.22 7.37 1.05
C ALA A 222 -9.28 7.73 2.21
N ASN A 223 -8.63 6.74 2.83
CA ASN A 223 -7.58 6.96 3.84
C ASN A 223 -6.44 7.80 3.28
N ASP A 224 -5.85 7.39 2.16
CA ASP A 224 -4.75 8.12 1.51
C ASP A 224 -5.13 9.56 1.13
N TYR A 225 -6.37 9.78 0.66
CA TYR A 225 -6.86 11.13 0.38
C TYR A 225 -6.99 11.98 1.65
N ALA A 226 -7.57 11.42 2.72
CA ALA A 226 -7.77 12.13 3.98
C ALA A 226 -6.46 12.42 4.71
N ASP A 227 -5.52 11.47 4.71
CA ASP A 227 -4.20 11.62 5.33
C ASP A 227 -3.30 12.60 4.56
N HIS A 228 -3.51 12.75 3.26
CA HIS A 228 -2.92 13.86 2.49
C HIS A 228 -3.48 15.24 2.90
N LEU A 229 -4.80 15.35 3.14
CA LEU A 229 -5.42 16.61 3.58
C LEU A 229 -4.93 17.05 4.96
N SER A 230 -4.70 16.11 5.88
CA SER A 230 -4.16 16.37 7.22
C SER A 230 -2.64 16.53 7.24
N ARG A 231 -1.96 16.25 6.11
CA ARG A 231 -0.49 16.22 5.96
C ARG A 231 0.20 15.08 6.71
N ASN A 232 -0.54 14.09 7.20
CA ASN A 232 0.00 12.96 7.97
C ASN A 232 1.04 12.18 7.14
N ASP A 233 0.66 11.83 5.92
CA ASP A 233 1.54 11.07 5.02
C ASP A 233 2.81 11.89 4.67
N GLU A 234 2.71 13.20 4.45
CA GLU A 234 3.88 14.03 4.15
C GLU A 234 4.87 14.10 5.31
N VAL A 235 4.38 14.10 6.55
CA VAL A 235 5.20 14.12 7.76
C VAL A 235 5.80 12.74 8.06
N ASN A 236 5.13 11.65 7.67
CA ASN A 236 5.60 10.30 7.93
C ASN A 236 6.86 9.94 7.14
N LYS A 237 8.00 9.93 7.83
CA LYS A 237 9.33 9.55 7.29
C LYS A 237 9.63 8.05 7.37
N LEU A 238 8.87 7.30 8.16
CA LEU A 238 9.10 5.88 8.45
C LEU A 238 8.13 4.97 7.68
N ALA A 239 7.68 5.45 6.52
CA ALA A 239 6.76 4.72 5.65
C ALA A 239 7.34 3.34 5.27
N SER A 240 6.51 2.31 5.38
CA SER A 240 6.88 0.93 5.06
C SER A 240 5.85 0.26 4.14
N PRO A 241 6.06 -0.99 3.70
CA PRO A 241 5.03 -1.72 2.98
C PRO A 241 3.71 -1.90 3.76
N PHE A 242 3.73 -1.71 5.09
CA PHE A 242 2.58 -1.93 5.97
C PHE A 242 1.93 -0.65 6.52
N ASN A 243 2.60 0.51 6.45
CA ASN A 243 2.15 1.77 7.05
C ASN A 243 2.39 2.99 6.12
N GLY A 244 1.89 4.18 6.50
CA GLY A 244 2.17 5.43 5.77
C GLY A 244 1.48 5.59 4.40
N GLY A 245 0.36 4.90 4.19
CA GLY A 245 -0.45 4.99 2.97
C GLY A 245 0.17 4.33 1.73
N SER A 246 -0.47 4.45 0.57
CA SER A 246 0.12 3.91 -0.69
C SER A 246 1.28 4.76 -1.24
N ARG A 247 1.45 5.98 -0.70
CA ARG A 247 2.33 7.06 -1.20
C ARG A 247 2.02 7.54 -2.62
N MET A 248 0.83 7.25 -3.16
CA MET A 248 0.50 7.62 -4.55
C MET A 248 0.52 9.13 -4.79
N ILE A 249 0.02 9.90 -3.82
CA ILE A 249 -0.03 11.36 -3.90
C ILE A 249 1.37 11.93 -3.67
N GLN A 250 2.05 11.47 -2.62
CA GLN A 250 3.37 11.96 -2.20
C GLN A 250 4.45 11.66 -3.25
N ALA A 251 4.37 10.49 -3.92
CA ALA A 251 5.24 10.14 -5.04
C ALA A 251 4.83 10.79 -6.37
N GLY A 252 3.78 11.63 -6.38
CA GLY A 252 3.31 12.32 -7.58
C GLY A 252 2.76 11.41 -8.67
N LEU A 253 2.31 10.21 -8.34
CA LEU A 253 1.81 9.22 -9.30
C LEU A 253 0.32 9.39 -9.60
N MET A 254 -0.43 9.96 -8.67
CA MET A 254 -1.83 10.35 -8.85
C MET A 254 -2.08 11.72 -8.21
N SER A 255 -3.03 12.48 -8.77
CA SER A 255 -3.50 13.70 -8.11
C SER A 255 -4.47 13.37 -6.97
N PRO A 256 -4.59 14.22 -5.94
CA PRO A 256 -5.56 14.02 -4.85
C PRO A 256 -7.00 13.87 -5.36
N ALA A 257 -7.39 14.67 -6.36
CA ALA A 257 -8.72 14.58 -6.97
C ALA A 257 -8.98 13.21 -7.61
N LYS A 258 -7.97 12.62 -8.26
CA LYS A 258 -8.09 11.29 -8.86
C LYS A 258 -8.22 10.21 -7.79
N VAL A 259 -7.43 10.30 -6.71
CA VAL A 259 -7.54 9.39 -5.55
C VAL A 259 -8.95 9.47 -4.95
N PHE A 260 -9.48 10.67 -4.71
CA PHE A 260 -10.85 10.86 -4.24
C PHE A 260 -11.90 10.22 -5.18
N ILE A 261 -11.81 10.45 -6.49
CA ILE A 261 -12.74 9.85 -7.46
C ILE A 261 -12.68 8.32 -7.42
N ILE A 262 -11.48 7.73 -7.31
CA ILE A 262 -11.32 6.28 -7.19
C ILE A 262 -12.05 5.78 -5.94
N ALA A 263 -11.87 6.44 -4.78
CA ALA A 263 -12.57 6.06 -3.55
C ALA A 263 -14.09 6.07 -3.73
N VAL A 264 -14.64 7.14 -4.32
CA VAL A 264 -16.09 7.27 -4.60
C VAL A 264 -16.57 6.16 -5.53
N VAL A 265 -15.87 5.89 -6.64
CA VAL A 265 -16.25 4.82 -7.59
C VAL A 265 -16.26 3.45 -6.91
N MET A 266 -15.28 3.16 -6.06
CA MET A 266 -15.19 1.89 -5.33
C MET A 266 -16.35 1.72 -4.34
N PHE A 267 -16.70 2.77 -3.57
CA PHE A 267 -17.84 2.73 -2.68
C PHE A 267 -19.17 2.61 -3.43
N VAL A 268 -19.37 3.38 -4.51
CA VAL A 268 -20.58 3.29 -5.34
C VAL A 268 -20.74 1.90 -5.94
N ALA A 269 -19.65 1.31 -6.45
CA ALA A 269 -19.68 -0.05 -6.99
C ALA A 269 -19.98 -1.10 -5.90
N SER A 270 -19.38 -0.96 -4.72
CA SER A 270 -19.66 -1.82 -3.56
C SER A 270 -21.14 -1.75 -3.14
N ILE A 271 -21.69 -0.54 -3.01
CA ILE A 271 -23.09 -0.29 -2.68
C ILE A 271 -24.01 -0.88 -3.76
N ALA A 272 -23.69 -0.68 -5.05
CA ALA A 272 -24.47 -1.24 -6.15
C ALA A 272 -24.52 -2.77 -6.09
N ILE A 273 -23.40 -3.43 -5.79
CA ILE A 273 -23.35 -4.89 -5.61
C ILE A 273 -24.18 -5.31 -4.39
N GLY A 274 -24.03 -4.64 -3.24
CA GLY A 274 -24.79 -4.94 -2.03
C GLY A 274 -26.31 -4.81 -2.24
N LEU A 275 -26.74 -3.73 -2.89
CA LEU A 275 -28.16 -3.49 -3.24
C LEU A 275 -28.65 -4.51 -4.27
N TYR A 276 -27.84 -4.86 -5.27
CA TYR A 276 -28.17 -5.91 -6.24
C TYR A 276 -28.40 -7.25 -5.54
N ILE A 277 -27.49 -7.67 -4.66
CA ILE A 277 -27.63 -8.91 -3.87
C ILE A 277 -28.88 -8.84 -2.97
N ASN A 278 -29.13 -7.70 -2.33
CA ASN A 278 -30.32 -7.51 -1.50
C ASN A 278 -31.61 -7.63 -2.34
N GLY A 279 -31.63 -7.07 -3.55
CA GLY A 279 -32.74 -7.14 -4.48
C GLY A 279 -33.06 -8.54 -4.96
N ILE A 280 -32.06 -9.34 -5.32
CA ILE A 280 -32.29 -10.73 -5.75
C ILE A 280 -32.73 -11.63 -4.59
N LEU A 281 -32.31 -11.34 -3.35
CA LEU A 281 -32.65 -12.14 -2.17
C LEU A 281 -34.01 -11.80 -1.55
N HIS A 282 -34.48 -10.55 -1.70
CA HIS A 282 -35.68 -10.03 -1.04
C HIS A 282 -36.71 -9.40 -1.99
N GLY A 283 -36.46 -9.36 -3.29
CA GLY A 283 -37.35 -8.77 -4.29
C GLY A 283 -37.33 -7.24 -4.37
N SER A 284 -36.54 -6.56 -3.54
CA SER A 284 -36.38 -5.10 -3.54
C SER A 284 -34.96 -4.70 -3.15
N LEU A 285 -34.36 -3.77 -3.91
CA LEU A 285 -33.00 -3.26 -3.65
C LEU A 285 -32.86 -2.69 -2.22
N PHE A 286 -33.92 -2.06 -1.71
CA PHE A 286 -33.96 -1.38 -0.41
C PHE A 286 -34.76 -2.14 0.65
N ALA A 287 -34.92 -3.47 0.51
CA ALA A 287 -35.51 -4.28 1.57
C ALA A 287 -34.68 -4.11 2.86
N LEU A 288 -35.34 -3.87 3.99
CA LEU A 288 -34.73 -3.65 5.31
C LEU A 288 -34.23 -4.98 5.92
N SER A 289 -33.29 -5.62 5.23
CA SER A 289 -32.69 -6.89 5.63
C SER A 289 -31.46 -6.66 6.53
N PRO A 290 -31.02 -7.69 7.27
CA PRO A 290 -29.70 -7.70 7.89
C PRO A 290 -28.55 -7.35 6.95
N LEU A 291 -28.59 -7.79 5.68
CA LEU A 291 -27.58 -7.43 4.67
C LEU A 291 -27.55 -5.92 4.43
N PHE A 292 -28.72 -5.30 4.29
CA PHE A 292 -28.83 -3.85 4.10
C PHE A 292 -28.16 -3.09 5.26
N TRP A 293 -28.44 -3.49 6.50
CA TRP A 293 -27.83 -2.86 7.67
C TRP A 293 -26.33 -3.14 7.80
N CYS A 294 -25.86 -4.34 7.47
CA CYS A 294 -24.43 -4.63 7.38
C CYS A 294 -23.75 -3.71 6.34
N GLY A 295 -24.40 -3.48 5.19
CA GLY A 295 -23.93 -2.55 4.16
C GLY A 295 -23.88 -1.10 4.66
N VAL A 296 -24.94 -0.61 5.32
CA VAL A 296 -24.99 0.74 5.89
C VAL A 296 -23.87 0.94 6.92
N VAL A 297 -23.72 0.01 7.87
CA VAL A 297 -22.66 0.06 8.88
C VAL A 297 -21.28 -0.01 8.22
N GLY A 298 -21.09 -0.90 7.24
CA GLY A 298 -19.83 -1.03 6.50
C GLY A 298 -19.43 0.25 5.76
N VAL A 299 -20.37 0.92 5.09
CA VAL A 299 -20.12 2.20 4.40
C VAL A 299 -19.81 3.30 5.42
N ILE A 300 -20.55 3.38 6.53
CA ILE A 300 -20.27 4.34 7.61
C ILE A 300 -18.85 4.13 8.14
N LEU A 301 -18.50 2.88 8.49
CA LEU A 301 -17.17 2.56 8.99
C LEU A 301 -16.09 2.90 7.98
N GLY A 302 -16.26 2.55 6.70
CA GLY A 302 -15.27 2.77 5.65
C GLY A 302 -15.08 4.25 5.29
N VAL A 303 -16.17 5.01 5.09
CA VAL A 303 -16.10 6.42 4.71
C VAL A 303 -15.62 7.26 5.89
N PHE A 304 -16.24 7.10 7.07
CA PHE A 304 -15.94 7.91 8.23
C PHE A 304 -14.73 7.43 9.03
N TYR A 305 -14.03 6.39 8.57
CA TYR A 305 -12.78 5.93 9.16
C TYR A 305 -11.78 7.10 9.29
N THR A 306 -11.56 7.84 8.22
CA THR A 306 -10.61 8.98 8.16
C THR A 306 -11.23 10.28 7.66
N VAL A 307 -12.36 10.22 6.96
CA VAL A 307 -12.99 11.39 6.33
C VAL A 307 -13.82 12.17 7.34
N ALA A 308 -13.77 13.50 7.24
CA ALA A 308 -14.56 14.43 8.04
C ALA A 308 -16.08 14.22 7.81
N PRO A 309 -16.94 14.51 8.80
CA PRO A 309 -16.63 15.14 10.09
C PRO A 309 -16.26 14.16 11.21
N VAL A 310 -16.44 12.85 11.02
CA VAL A 310 -16.39 11.85 12.12
C VAL A 310 -15.00 11.26 12.38
N GLN A 311 -14.20 10.99 11.34
CA GLN A 311 -12.79 10.56 11.40
C GLN A 311 -12.46 9.63 12.60
N PHE A 312 -13.00 8.42 12.62
CA PHE A 312 -12.83 7.47 13.71
C PHE A 312 -11.35 7.23 14.08
N SER A 313 -10.46 7.11 13.08
CA SER A 313 -9.03 6.87 13.28
C SER A 313 -8.34 8.04 14.02
N TYR A 314 -8.75 9.28 13.75
CA TYR A 314 -8.25 10.48 14.42
C TYR A 314 -8.75 10.63 15.85
N ARG A 315 -9.86 9.98 16.19
CA ARG A 315 -10.51 10.08 17.49
C ARG A 315 -10.28 8.85 18.38
N GLY A 316 -9.38 7.95 18.00
CA GLY A 316 -9.05 6.75 18.79
C GLY A 316 -10.08 5.62 18.69
N PHE A 317 -10.99 5.69 17.72
CA PHE A 317 -11.96 4.63 17.41
C PHE A 317 -11.58 3.85 16.14
N GLY A 318 -10.42 4.14 15.54
CA GLY A 318 -9.95 3.49 14.31
C GLY A 318 -9.82 1.98 14.46
N ASP A 319 -9.06 1.52 15.46
CA ASP A 319 -8.86 0.09 15.72
C ASP A 319 -10.21 -0.63 15.90
N LEU A 320 -11.12 -0.07 16.70
CA LEU A 320 -12.47 -0.61 16.88
C LEU A 320 -13.28 -0.63 15.59
N GLY A 321 -13.21 0.44 14.77
CA GLY A 321 -13.90 0.49 13.48
C GLY A 321 -13.42 -0.61 12.53
N VAL A 322 -12.12 -0.89 12.53
CA VAL A 322 -11.53 -1.98 11.73
C VAL A 322 -11.92 -3.35 12.28
N MET A 323 -11.84 -3.54 13.61
CA MET A 323 -12.31 -4.77 14.27
C MET A 323 -13.76 -5.06 13.91
N LEU A 324 -14.65 -4.06 13.96
CA LEU A 324 -16.07 -4.21 13.63
C LEU A 324 -16.30 -4.46 12.13
N GLY A 325 -15.63 -3.70 11.27
CA GLY A 325 -15.81 -3.77 9.81
C GLY A 325 -15.32 -5.10 9.24
N PHE A 326 -14.08 -5.46 9.55
CA PHE A 326 -13.43 -6.68 9.04
C PHE A 326 -13.77 -7.92 9.86
N GLY A 327 -14.27 -7.79 11.08
CA GLY A 327 -14.74 -8.93 11.86
C GLY A 327 -16.23 -9.21 11.59
N PRO A 328 -17.12 -8.78 12.50
CA PRO A 328 -18.53 -9.15 12.46
C PRO A 328 -19.26 -8.62 11.24
N VAL A 329 -19.03 -7.40 10.75
CA VAL A 329 -19.82 -6.85 9.64
C VAL A 329 -19.64 -7.67 8.35
N MET A 330 -18.38 -7.94 7.96
CA MET A 330 -18.09 -8.76 6.78
C MET A 330 -18.54 -10.22 6.96
N ALA A 331 -18.28 -10.82 8.13
CA ALA A 331 -18.63 -12.21 8.39
C ALA A 331 -20.16 -12.43 8.47
N LEU A 332 -20.89 -11.56 9.17
CA LEU A 332 -22.35 -11.59 9.26
C LEU A 332 -22.99 -11.35 7.89
N GLY A 333 -22.47 -10.37 7.13
CA GLY A 333 -22.97 -10.08 5.79
C GLY A 333 -22.82 -11.28 4.85
N SER A 334 -21.63 -11.90 4.80
CA SER A 334 -21.40 -13.06 3.94
C SER A 334 -22.19 -14.29 4.38
N HIS A 335 -22.28 -14.55 5.68
CA HIS A 335 -23.12 -15.61 6.23
C HIS A 335 -24.60 -15.39 5.88
N TYR A 336 -25.11 -14.17 6.05
CA TYR A 336 -26.51 -13.86 5.78
C TYR A 336 -26.85 -14.04 4.30
N VAL A 337 -25.96 -13.64 3.39
CA VAL A 337 -26.15 -13.86 1.94
C VAL A 337 -26.27 -15.34 1.62
N GLN A 338 -25.36 -16.19 2.14
CA GLN A 338 -25.41 -17.64 1.93
C GLN A 338 -26.69 -18.24 2.54
N LYS A 339 -27.01 -17.86 3.78
CA LYS A 339 -28.23 -18.28 4.46
C LYS A 339 -29.47 -17.94 3.65
N GLN A 340 -29.63 -16.69 3.24
CA GLN A 340 -30.83 -16.23 2.57
C GLN A 340 -31.00 -16.85 1.18
N ALA A 341 -29.90 -17.19 0.51
CA ALA A 341 -29.91 -17.89 -0.77
C ALA A 341 -30.43 -19.33 -0.68
N LEU A 342 -30.19 -20.01 0.44
CA LEU A 342 -30.50 -21.43 0.63
C LEU A 342 -31.77 -21.64 1.45
N LEU A 343 -32.00 -20.79 2.45
CA LEU A 343 -33.13 -20.88 3.39
C LEU A 343 -33.78 -19.49 3.61
N PRO A 344 -34.52 -18.97 2.61
CA PRO A 344 -35.03 -17.61 2.64
C PRO A 344 -36.09 -17.36 3.72
N MET A 345 -36.83 -18.39 4.13
CA MET A 345 -37.92 -18.32 5.12
C MET A 345 -37.50 -18.71 6.55
N GLY A 346 -36.27 -19.21 6.73
CA GLY A 346 -35.78 -19.66 8.04
C GLY A 346 -35.30 -18.51 8.96
N PRO A 347 -35.18 -18.75 10.27
CA PRO A 347 -34.54 -17.80 11.18
C PRO A 347 -33.07 -17.59 10.81
N TRP A 348 -32.50 -16.45 11.20
CA TRP A 348 -31.07 -16.20 11.03
C TRP A 348 -30.31 -16.53 12.31
N GLU A 349 -29.69 -17.70 12.32
CA GLU A 349 -28.81 -18.16 13.40
C GLU A 349 -27.43 -17.51 13.27
N TYR A 350 -27.34 -16.24 13.68
CA TYR A 350 -26.12 -15.44 13.53
C TYR A 350 -25.08 -15.67 14.61
N LEU A 351 -25.42 -16.37 15.70
CA LEU A 351 -24.54 -16.51 16.87
C LEU A 351 -23.23 -17.24 16.54
N PRO A 352 -23.22 -18.38 15.80
CA PRO A 352 -21.97 -19.06 15.43
C PRO A 352 -21.01 -18.19 14.63
N VAL A 353 -21.53 -17.44 13.65
CA VAL A 353 -20.67 -16.56 12.82
C VAL A 353 -20.19 -15.36 13.62
N LEU A 354 -21.01 -14.80 14.50
CA LEU A 354 -20.63 -13.69 15.36
C LEU A 354 -19.47 -14.08 16.28
N THR A 355 -19.57 -15.21 16.97
CA THR A 355 -18.51 -15.71 17.87
C THR A 355 -17.26 -16.11 17.08
N ALA A 356 -17.40 -16.79 15.94
CA ALA A 356 -16.27 -17.14 15.08
C ALA A 356 -15.52 -15.91 14.55
N SER A 357 -16.20 -14.79 14.35
CA SER A 357 -15.59 -13.56 13.85
C SER A 357 -14.71 -12.83 14.87
N VAL A 358 -14.87 -13.09 16.18
CA VAL A 358 -14.16 -12.35 17.25
C VAL A 358 -12.64 -12.50 17.16
N PRO A 359 -12.05 -13.70 17.00
CA PRO A 359 -10.61 -13.84 16.80
C PRO A 359 -10.11 -13.07 15.57
N VAL A 360 -10.85 -13.14 14.45
CA VAL A 360 -10.48 -12.43 13.21
C VAL A 360 -10.50 -10.92 13.44
N ALA A 361 -11.55 -10.41 14.12
CA ALA A 361 -11.70 -9.00 14.48
C ALA A 361 -10.51 -8.49 15.32
N ILE A 362 -10.16 -9.21 16.39
CA ILE A 362 -9.07 -8.81 17.28
C ILE A 362 -7.73 -8.82 16.52
N LEU A 363 -7.46 -9.88 15.76
CA LEU A 363 -6.19 -10.03 15.07
C LEU A 363 -6.01 -8.98 13.96
N ILE A 364 -7.06 -8.60 13.21
CA ILE A 364 -6.93 -7.51 12.22
C ILE A 364 -6.77 -6.15 12.91
N GLY A 365 -7.42 -5.94 14.06
CA GLY A 365 -7.16 -4.80 14.92
C GLY A 365 -5.69 -4.73 15.35
N LEU A 366 -5.10 -5.86 15.74
CA LEU A 366 -3.68 -5.93 16.12
C LEU A 366 -2.71 -5.65 14.98
N VAL A 367 -3.06 -6.01 13.74
CA VAL A 367 -2.28 -5.64 12.55
C VAL A 367 -2.18 -4.12 12.41
N LEU A 368 -3.28 -3.39 12.63
CA LEU A 368 -3.21 -1.91 12.63
C LEU A 368 -2.54 -1.36 13.88
N PHE A 369 -2.78 -1.97 15.03
CA PHE A 369 -2.24 -1.53 16.30
C PHE A 369 -0.70 -1.53 16.27
N ILE A 370 -0.08 -2.59 15.74
CA ILE A 370 1.39 -2.67 15.63
C ILE A 370 1.95 -1.67 14.61
N ASN A 371 1.24 -1.39 13.51
CA ASN A 371 1.63 -0.34 12.56
C ASN A 371 1.69 1.05 13.24
N GLY A 372 0.80 1.31 14.19
CA GLY A 372 0.75 2.57 14.93
C GLY A 372 2.01 2.89 15.74
N PHE A 373 2.88 1.91 16.01
CA PHE A 373 4.18 2.16 16.66
C PHE A 373 5.13 2.91 15.72
N GLN A 374 5.11 2.61 14.43
CA GLN A 374 5.94 3.30 13.44
C GLN A 374 5.33 4.65 13.07
N ASP A 375 3.99 4.74 13.08
CA ASP A 375 3.26 5.97 12.75
C ASP A 375 3.15 6.96 13.91
N TYR A 376 3.56 6.59 15.15
CA TYR A 376 3.36 7.37 16.37
C TYR A 376 3.72 8.86 16.23
N LYS A 377 4.92 9.17 15.69
CA LYS A 377 5.39 10.56 15.55
C LYS A 377 4.51 11.34 14.57
N ALA A 378 4.23 10.77 13.40
CA ALA A 378 3.43 11.42 12.36
C ALA A 378 1.97 11.61 12.81
N ASP A 379 1.36 10.57 13.42
CA ASP A 379 0.01 10.62 13.95
C ASP A 379 -0.12 11.69 15.04
N ARG A 380 0.83 11.76 15.97
CA ARG A 380 0.84 12.76 17.04
C ARG A 380 0.97 14.19 16.48
N GLU A 381 1.85 14.41 15.50
CA GLU A 381 2.12 15.73 14.92
C GLU A 381 0.88 16.34 14.26
N VAL A 382 0.06 15.53 13.59
CA VAL A 382 -1.19 16.00 12.96
C VAL A 382 -2.43 15.91 13.87
N GLY A 383 -2.23 15.55 15.15
CA GLY A 383 -3.32 15.45 16.13
C GLY A 383 -4.21 14.22 15.98
N LYS A 384 -3.76 13.16 15.29
CA LYS A 384 -4.44 11.86 15.18
C LYS A 384 -4.22 11.06 16.48
N ARG A 385 -5.27 10.99 17.31
CA ARG A 385 -5.19 10.43 18.68
C ARG A 385 -5.49 8.93 18.73
N THR A 386 -4.69 8.13 18.03
CA THR A 386 -4.77 6.65 18.05
C THR A 386 -4.52 6.07 19.44
N TRP A 387 -4.84 4.79 19.66
CA TRP A 387 -4.53 4.13 20.94
C TRP A 387 -3.04 4.12 21.24
N ILE A 388 -2.18 3.96 20.23
CA ILE A 388 -0.72 4.06 20.42
C ILE A 388 -0.36 5.47 20.89
N VAL A 389 -0.86 6.52 20.25
CA VAL A 389 -0.61 7.92 20.66
C VAL A 389 -1.11 8.21 22.08
N ARG A 390 -2.22 7.59 22.52
CA ARG A 390 -2.81 7.80 23.84
C ARG A 390 -2.12 7.02 24.96
N THR A 391 -1.60 5.84 24.65
CA THR A 391 -1.07 4.90 25.65
C THR A 391 0.44 4.91 25.72
N ALA A 392 1.13 5.33 24.65
CA ALA A 392 2.56 5.56 24.69
C ALA A 392 2.85 6.90 25.37
N GLU A 393 3.64 6.85 26.43
CA GLU A 393 4.05 8.01 27.22
C GLU A 393 5.32 8.66 26.63
N GLY A 394 5.61 9.92 26.92
CA GLY A 394 6.79 10.63 26.41
C GLY A 394 6.55 11.40 25.11
N SER A 395 7.27 12.53 24.93
CA SER A 395 7.11 13.41 23.76
C SER A 395 8.05 13.07 22.61
N ASP A 396 9.35 12.99 22.89
CA ASP A 396 10.38 12.84 21.85
C ASP A 396 10.77 11.38 21.62
N VAL A 397 10.74 10.60 22.71
CA VAL A 397 10.89 9.14 22.71
C VAL A 397 9.64 8.57 23.37
N ALA A 398 8.88 7.80 22.59
CA ALA A 398 7.69 7.12 23.07
C ALA A 398 8.07 5.92 23.97
N ASN A 399 7.43 5.78 25.12
CA ASN A 399 7.44 4.55 25.90
C ASN A 399 6.38 3.60 25.33
N TYR A 400 6.81 2.45 24.84
CA TYR A 400 5.93 1.46 24.23
C TYR A 400 5.55 0.27 25.14
N ASP A 401 5.92 0.29 26.42
CA ASP A 401 5.67 -0.81 27.37
C ASP A 401 4.18 -1.12 27.50
N LYS A 402 3.37 -0.06 27.70
CA LYS A 402 1.93 -0.16 27.86
C LYS A 402 1.21 -0.61 26.57
N PRO A 403 1.41 0.03 25.39
CA PRO A 403 0.78 -0.47 24.17
C PRO A 403 1.25 -1.89 23.83
N PHE A 404 2.52 -2.22 24.03
CA PHE A 404 2.99 -3.59 23.78
C PHE A 404 2.38 -4.60 24.76
N GLY A 405 2.11 -4.21 26.02
CA GLY A 405 1.33 -5.00 26.97
C GLY A 405 -0.10 -5.27 26.49
N ILE A 406 -0.78 -4.28 25.93
CA ILE A 406 -2.13 -4.42 25.33
C ILE A 406 -2.09 -5.39 24.15
N TYR A 407 -1.09 -5.25 23.28
CA TYR A 407 -0.86 -6.14 22.15
C TYR A 407 -0.70 -7.61 22.60
N LYS A 408 0.15 -7.87 23.61
CA LYS A 408 0.33 -9.23 24.19
C LYS A 408 -0.96 -9.78 24.79
N PHE A 409 -1.67 -8.97 25.58
CA PHE A 409 -2.93 -9.39 26.20
C PHE A 409 -3.96 -9.81 25.15
N ALA A 410 -4.14 -9.01 24.11
CA ALA A 410 -5.10 -9.29 23.04
C ALA A 410 -4.74 -10.57 22.26
N LEU A 411 -3.46 -10.84 22.03
CA LEU A 411 -3.01 -12.11 21.44
C LEU A 411 -3.36 -13.29 22.34
N TYR A 412 -3.01 -13.25 23.63
CA TYR A 412 -3.32 -14.34 24.55
C TYR A 412 -4.83 -14.56 24.67
N PHE A 413 -5.60 -13.48 24.82
CA PHE A 413 -7.06 -13.54 24.84
C PHE A 413 -7.62 -14.21 23.58
N THR A 414 -7.08 -13.90 22.40
CA THR A 414 -7.53 -14.50 21.14
C THR A 414 -7.38 -16.02 21.13
N PHE A 415 -6.22 -16.55 21.52
CA PHE A 415 -6.00 -18.00 21.53
C PHE A 415 -6.79 -18.72 22.64
N ILE A 416 -6.93 -18.09 23.81
CA ILE A 416 -7.81 -18.60 24.87
C ILE A 416 -9.27 -18.63 24.38
N TYR A 417 -9.71 -17.59 23.68
CA TYR A 417 -11.05 -17.53 23.11
C TYR A 417 -11.29 -18.65 22.08
N ILE A 418 -10.34 -18.91 21.17
CA ILE A 418 -10.42 -20.02 20.21
C ILE A 418 -10.52 -21.36 20.94
N LEU A 419 -9.72 -21.56 22.00
CA LEU A 419 -9.80 -22.78 22.83
C LEU A 419 -11.19 -22.95 23.44
N VAL A 420 -11.72 -21.91 24.08
CA VAL A 420 -13.07 -21.93 24.67
C VAL A 420 -14.12 -22.20 23.59
N LEU A 421 -14.02 -21.55 22.43
CA LEU A 421 -14.94 -21.71 21.31
C LEU A 421 -14.93 -23.15 20.76
N GLY A 422 -13.77 -23.81 20.70
CA GLY A 422 -13.65 -25.20 20.30
C GLY A 422 -14.22 -26.17 21.34
N VAL A 423 -13.98 -25.93 22.64
CA VAL A 423 -14.56 -26.73 23.73
C VAL A 423 -16.09 -26.59 23.75
N LEU A 424 -16.62 -25.38 23.58
CA LEU A 424 -18.06 -25.17 23.46
C LEU A 424 -18.66 -25.88 22.24
N GLY A 425 -17.91 -25.96 21.13
CA GLY A 425 -18.31 -26.72 19.95
C GLY A 425 -18.41 -28.24 20.18
N ILE A 426 -17.71 -28.80 21.19
CA ILE A 426 -17.90 -30.20 21.61
C ILE A 426 -19.26 -30.38 22.30
N VAL A 427 -19.69 -29.35 23.03
CA VAL A 427 -20.92 -29.38 23.85
C VAL A 427 -22.16 -29.05 23.01
N SER A 428 -22.07 -28.08 22.10
CA SER A 428 -23.17 -27.65 21.25
C SER A 428 -22.69 -27.16 19.88
N SER A 429 -23.20 -27.80 18.84
CA SER A 429 -23.03 -27.41 17.43
C SER A 429 -23.68 -26.07 17.10
N ASP A 430 -24.64 -25.61 17.91
CA ASP A 430 -25.36 -24.35 17.71
C ASP A 430 -24.51 -23.12 18.06
N ILE A 431 -23.31 -23.34 18.63
CA ILE A 431 -22.37 -22.29 19.00
C ILE A 431 -21.13 -22.34 18.12
N SER A 432 -20.57 -23.53 17.89
CA SER A 432 -19.28 -23.72 17.22
C SER A 432 -19.07 -25.21 16.85
N THR A 433 -17.87 -25.55 16.39
CA THR A 433 -17.41 -26.91 16.11
C THR A 433 -16.04 -27.19 16.76
N PRO A 434 -15.75 -28.41 17.27
CA PRO A 434 -14.42 -28.73 17.81
C PRO A 434 -13.29 -28.54 16.79
N TRP A 435 -13.61 -28.62 15.50
CA TRP A 435 -12.63 -28.43 14.43
C TRP A 435 -12.02 -27.03 14.41
N VAL A 436 -12.60 -26.02 15.07
CA VAL A 436 -11.96 -24.70 15.20
C VAL A 436 -10.66 -24.74 16.00
N LEU A 437 -10.41 -25.80 16.79
CA LEU A 437 -9.17 -25.97 17.56
C LEU A 437 -7.92 -26.06 16.66
N ILE A 438 -8.07 -26.40 15.37
CA ILE A 438 -6.95 -26.35 14.42
C ILE A 438 -6.41 -24.92 14.26
N ALA A 439 -7.22 -23.89 14.52
CA ALA A 439 -6.80 -22.50 14.51
C ALA A 439 -5.91 -22.09 15.70
N LEU A 440 -5.58 -23.03 16.60
CA LEU A 440 -4.53 -22.86 17.61
C LEU A 440 -3.11 -23.06 17.04
N LEU A 441 -2.97 -23.72 15.88
CA LEU A 441 -1.64 -23.98 15.27
C LEU A 441 -0.79 -22.70 15.04
N PRO A 442 -1.37 -21.56 14.61
CA PRO A 442 -0.61 -20.32 14.44
C PRO A 442 -0.14 -19.67 15.75
N ALA A 443 -0.39 -20.25 16.93
CA ALA A 443 0.12 -19.75 18.20
C ALA A 443 1.66 -19.62 18.19
N LEU A 444 2.37 -20.44 17.42
CA LEU A 444 3.82 -20.31 17.22
C LEU A 444 4.21 -19.02 16.50
N LEU A 445 3.40 -18.54 15.55
CA LEU A 445 3.64 -17.26 14.88
C LEU A 445 3.41 -16.10 15.85
N ALA A 446 2.34 -16.17 16.65
CA ALA A 446 2.05 -15.18 17.68
C ALA A 446 3.15 -15.14 18.74
N TRP A 447 3.65 -16.29 19.18
CA TRP A 447 4.77 -16.40 20.10
C TRP A 447 6.04 -15.76 19.53
N LYS A 448 6.36 -16.02 18.25
CA LYS A 448 7.48 -15.35 17.56
C LYS A 448 7.29 -13.83 17.53
N ALA A 449 6.10 -13.34 17.20
CA ALA A 449 5.80 -11.90 17.19
C ALA A 449 6.03 -11.27 18.58
N ILE A 450 5.59 -11.95 19.64
CA ILE A 450 5.75 -11.50 21.03
C ILE A 450 7.23 -11.44 21.42
N ASN A 451 8.00 -12.48 21.15
CA ASN A 451 9.42 -12.51 21.51
C ASN A 451 10.20 -11.43 20.77
N MET A 452 10.03 -11.35 19.44
CA MET A 452 10.70 -10.32 18.64
C MET A 452 10.29 -8.91 19.04
N GLY A 453 9.03 -8.73 19.45
CA GLY A 453 8.56 -7.45 19.96
C GLY A 453 9.10 -7.11 21.36
N ASN A 454 9.29 -8.08 22.25
CA ASN A 454 9.99 -7.85 23.53
C ASN A 454 11.46 -7.47 23.26
N ASP A 455 12.17 -8.23 22.42
CA ASP A 455 13.57 -7.94 22.05
C ASP A 455 13.71 -6.57 21.38
N TRP A 456 12.71 -6.16 20.60
CA TRP A 456 12.65 -4.83 20.02
C TRP A 456 12.40 -3.74 21.07
N LEU A 457 11.47 -3.97 22.00
CA LEU A 457 11.12 -3.04 23.06
C LEU A 457 12.30 -2.80 24.02
N ASP A 458 13.01 -3.85 24.40
CA ASP A 458 14.21 -3.76 25.25
C ASP A 458 15.28 -2.86 24.59
N ARG A 459 15.48 -3.03 23.28
CA ARG A 459 16.41 -2.21 22.50
C ARG A 459 15.93 -0.79 22.26
N TRP A 460 14.62 -0.57 22.10
CA TRP A 460 14.04 0.76 21.97
C TRP A 460 14.20 1.60 23.25
N SER A 461 14.07 0.95 24.40
CA SER A 461 14.20 1.56 25.72
C SER A 461 15.66 1.77 26.16
N ALA A 462 16.64 1.22 25.43
CA ALA A 462 18.06 1.42 25.71
C ALA A 462 18.49 2.90 25.52
N VAL A 463 19.47 3.34 26.29
CA VAL A 463 19.98 4.72 26.27
C VAL A 463 20.63 5.04 24.93
N ASP A 464 21.37 4.09 24.37
CA ASP A 464 22.14 4.15 23.12
C ASP A 464 21.35 3.65 21.89
N ALA A 465 20.03 3.52 21.99
CA ALA A 465 19.20 2.97 20.93
C ALA A 465 19.25 3.81 19.63
N ASP A 466 19.52 3.13 18.51
CA ASP A 466 19.38 3.69 17.16
C ASP A 466 17.90 3.73 16.76
N ARG A 467 17.25 4.84 17.09
CA ARG A 467 15.81 5.07 16.90
C ARG A 467 15.43 5.39 15.45
N ASP A 468 16.41 5.56 14.56
CA ASP A 468 16.18 5.71 13.13
C ASP A 468 16.10 4.34 12.45
N LYS A 469 16.86 3.36 12.94
CA LYS A 469 16.86 1.98 12.42
C LYS A 469 15.78 1.09 13.03
N LEU A 470 15.57 1.17 14.34
CA LEU A 470 14.66 0.26 15.06
C LEU A 470 13.23 0.18 14.48
N PRO A 471 12.61 1.25 13.98
CA PRO A 471 11.30 1.15 13.34
C PRO A 471 11.25 0.15 12.17
N TYR A 472 12.34 -0.04 11.42
CA TYR A 472 12.39 -1.00 10.33
C TYR A 472 12.48 -2.45 10.81
N GLU A 473 13.04 -2.68 11.99
CA GLU A 473 13.13 -4.02 12.57
C GLU A 473 11.78 -4.51 13.10
N LEU A 474 10.89 -3.58 13.48
CA LEU A 474 9.51 -3.88 13.88
C LEU A 474 8.69 -4.48 12.72
N LEU A 475 9.12 -4.31 11.47
CA LEU A 475 8.46 -4.92 10.30
C LEU A 475 8.36 -6.44 10.41
N LEU A 476 9.32 -7.09 11.07
CA LEU A 476 9.25 -8.53 11.29
C LEU A 476 8.11 -8.90 12.24
N VAL A 477 7.86 -8.09 13.28
CA VAL A 477 6.71 -8.25 14.17
C VAL A 477 5.42 -8.07 13.38
N ASN A 478 5.33 -7.07 12.48
CA ASN A 478 4.18 -6.88 11.59
C ASN A 478 3.94 -8.14 10.73
N VAL A 479 4.99 -8.70 10.13
CA VAL A 479 4.88 -9.92 9.29
C VAL A 479 4.33 -11.10 10.09
N PHE A 480 4.83 -11.37 11.30
CA PHE A 480 4.31 -12.45 12.14
C PHE A 480 2.88 -12.17 12.63
N THR A 481 2.52 -10.91 12.89
CA THR A 481 1.16 -10.50 13.27
C THR A 481 0.17 -10.74 12.12
N ILE A 482 0.53 -10.28 10.91
CA ILE A 482 -0.25 -10.50 9.67
C ILE A 482 -0.38 -11.99 9.38
N GLY A 483 0.73 -12.74 9.51
CA GLY A 483 0.75 -14.19 9.34
C GLY A 483 -0.16 -14.90 10.33
N THR A 484 -0.18 -14.44 11.59
CA THR A 484 -1.09 -14.96 12.63
C THR A 484 -2.55 -14.70 12.26
N HIS A 485 -2.90 -13.45 11.93
CA HIS A 485 -4.25 -13.07 11.49
C HIS A 485 -4.73 -13.95 10.33
N PHE A 486 -3.96 -14.00 9.25
CA PHE A 486 -4.36 -14.72 8.05
C PHE A 486 -4.48 -16.23 8.28
N SER A 487 -3.52 -16.83 8.99
CA SER A 487 -3.52 -18.27 9.27
C SER A 487 -4.66 -18.67 10.20
N VAL A 488 -4.94 -17.89 11.25
CA VAL A 488 -6.06 -18.15 12.16
C VAL A 488 -7.38 -18.08 11.40
N ALA A 489 -7.60 -17.02 10.61
CA ALA A 489 -8.85 -16.89 9.84
C ALA A 489 -9.05 -18.03 8.82
N LEU A 490 -7.97 -18.42 8.12
CA LEU A 490 -8.00 -19.54 7.18
C LEU A 490 -8.32 -20.87 7.89
N LEU A 491 -7.70 -21.12 9.04
CA LEU A 491 -7.90 -22.34 9.81
C LEU A 491 -9.26 -22.38 10.52
N LEU A 492 -9.81 -21.25 10.95
CA LEU A 492 -11.20 -21.17 11.41
C LEU A 492 -12.16 -21.51 10.27
N THR A 493 -11.95 -20.92 9.09
CA THR A 493 -12.74 -21.21 7.88
C THR A 493 -12.68 -22.70 7.55
N LEU A 494 -11.48 -23.29 7.54
CA LEU A 494 -11.28 -24.72 7.30
C LEU A 494 -11.93 -25.58 8.39
N GLY A 495 -11.89 -25.17 9.66
CA GLY A 495 -12.51 -25.90 10.76
C GLY A 495 -14.02 -26.04 10.58
N TYR A 496 -14.71 -24.95 10.27
CA TYR A 496 -16.14 -24.99 9.93
C TYR A 496 -16.41 -25.82 8.67
N TRP A 497 -15.55 -25.71 7.66
CA TRP A 497 -15.70 -26.50 6.44
C TRP A 497 -15.56 -28.01 6.68
N LEU A 498 -14.55 -28.43 7.45
CA LEU A 498 -14.33 -29.84 7.80
C LEU A 498 -15.49 -30.40 8.60
N ALA A 499 -16.01 -29.63 9.55
CA ALA A 499 -17.17 -29.99 10.35
C ALA A 499 -18.47 -30.19 9.53
N SER A 500 -18.49 -29.68 8.29
CA SER A 500 -19.63 -29.84 7.38
C SER A 500 -19.55 -31.14 6.56
N VAL A 501 -18.36 -31.74 6.46
CA VAL A 501 -18.05 -32.87 5.55
C VAL A 501 -17.75 -34.16 6.31
N LEU A 502 -17.20 -34.04 7.52
CA LEU A 502 -16.88 -35.14 8.44
C LEU A 502 -17.98 -35.28 9.48
#